data_AF-A0A7Y4T181-F1
#
_entry.id   AF-A0A7Y4T181-F1
#
_cell.length_a   1.000
_cell.length_b   1.000
_cell.length_c   1.000
_cell.angle_alpha   90.00
_cell.angle_beta   90.00
_cell.angle_gamma   90.00
#
_symmetry.space_group_name_H-M   'P 1'
#
loop_
_entity.id
_entity.type
_entity.pdbx_description
1 polymer ?
#
loop_
_entity_poly.entity_id
_entity_poly.type
_entity_poly.pdbx_seq_one_letter_code
_entity_poly.pdbx_strand_id
1 'polypeptide(L)'
;MARLNTETLYLSKKERIGIIGLLVVLIICTLIPILYKQTLLPITSQVNKKTIDDEIDNPKFPEHTAIHISNKIIKRSQTHSLDTFQIDPNTMSRKEARKIGIPDKVFNILEKFRNKGATFRTEQDLKKVYGINESLYNKIKVHIKIPEKTIFPNPKVKEESNYNAIQKPQILLDINSASLEDWDKLHGIGIKLGERILKFKESLGGFYDTSQIREVFGLPDSTYQNIRKNLTCNKIFKKLNINSSDLDELQEHPYITDRQAKFIIEYRRQNNRIHDLQSLKETNYFSESWFEKISPYLEF
;
A
#
# COMPACT_ATOMS: atom_id res chain seq x y z
N MET A 1 68.74 -23.56 -21.58
CA MET A 1 68.27 -22.15 -21.60
C MET A 1 66.89 -22.11 -22.26
N ALA A 2 65.82 -22.05 -21.46
CA ALA A 2 64.46 -21.94 -21.99
C ALA A 2 64.19 -20.46 -22.33
N ARG A 3 63.89 -20.17 -23.60
CA ARG A 3 63.51 -18.83 -24.06
C ARG A 3 62.04 -18.59 -23.70
N LEU A 4 61.79 -17.55 -22.91
CA LEU A 4 60.45 -17.04 -22.62
C LEU A 4 59.93 -16.33 -23.87
N ASN A 5 58.89 -16.88 -24.50
CA ASN A 5 58.12 -16.20 -25.54
C ASN A 5 57.18 -15.19 -24.85
N THR A 6 57.54 -13.91 -24.88
CA THR A 6 56.62 -12.84 -24.48
C THR A 6 55.73 -12.49 -25.67
N GLU A 7 54.64 -13.23 -25.84
CA GLU A 7 53.55 -12.80 -26.71
C GLU A 7 52.82 -11.63 -26.06
N THR A 8 53.09 -10.41 -26.54
CA THR A 8 52.36 -9.22 -26.12
C THR A 8 50.99 -9.22 -26.79
N LEU A 9 49.93 -9.44 -26.02
CA LEU A 9 48.53 -9.31 -26.45
C LEU A 9 48.24 -7.88 -26.92
N TYR A 10 48.15 -7.68 -28.23
CA TYR A 10 47.73 -6.40 -28.82
C TYR A 10 46.21 -6.27 -28.77
N LEU A 11 45.70 -5.65 -27.71
CA LEU A 11 44.28 -5.31 -27.63
C LEU A 11 43.91 -4.09 -28.48
N SER A 12 42.78 -4.19 -29.17
CA SER A 12 42.18 -3.11 -29.95
C SER A 12 41.73 -1.95 -29.06
N LYS A 13 41.66 -0.72 -29.62
CA LYS A 13 41.20 0.48 -28.89
C LYS A 13 39.83 0.27 -28.24
N LYS A 14 38.92 -0.43 -28.92
CA LYS A 14 37.57 -0.71 -28.41
C LYS A 14 37.58 -1.71 -27.23
N GLU A 15 38.44 -2.72 -27.28
CA GLU A 15 38.58 -3.72 -26.22
C GLU A 15 39.20 -3.11 -24.96
N ARG A 16 40.19 -2.23 -25.12
CA ARG A 16 40.79 -1.49 -23.99
C ARG A 16 39.75 -0.63 -23.28
N ILE A 17 38.89 0.08 -24.03
CA ILE A 17 37.80 0.88 -23.47
C ILE A 17 36.80 -0.02 -22.74
N GLY A 18 36.45 -1.18 -23.31
CA GLY A 18 35.59 -2.16 -22.66
C GLY A 18 36.16 -2.68 -21.34
N ILE A 19 37.45 -3.04 -21.31
CA ILE A 19 38.12 -3.53 -20.10
C ILE A 19 38.21 -2.44 -19.03
N ILE A 20 38.55 -1.21 -19.42
CA ILE A 20 38.59 -0.08 -18.48
C ILE A 20 37.18 0.16 -17.90
N GLY A 21 36.14 0.13 -18.73
CA GLY A 21 34.76 0.26 -18.28
C GLY A 21 34.35 -0.83 -17.28
N LEU A 22 34.70 -2.10 -17.58
CA LEU A 22 34.44 -3.23 -16.70
C LEU A 22 35.15 -3.09 -15.34
N LEU A 23 36.42 -2.65 -15.34
CA LEU A 23 37.19 -2.40 -14.12
C LEU A 23 36.57 -1.30 -13.26
N VAL A 24 36.09 -0.22 -13.88
CA VAL A 24 35.40 0.87 -13.17
C VAL A 24 34.11 0.36 -12.51
N VAL A 25 33.32 -0.46 -13.20
CA VAL A 25 32.10 -1.06 -12.62
C VAL A 25 32.42 -1.97 -11.43
N LEU A 26 33.47 -2.79 -11.52
CA LEU A 26 33.94 -3.63 -10.43
C LEU A 26 34.38 -2.81 -9.20
N ILE A 27 35.08 -1.70 -9.42
CA ILE A 27 35.49 -0.77 -8.36
C ILE A 27 34.26 -0.13 -7.71
N ILE A 28 33.26 0.27 -8.50
CA ILE A 28 32.01 0.85 -7.96
C ILE A 28 31.25 -0.19 -7.11
N CYS A 29 31.09 -1.42 -7.61
CA CYS A 29 30.42 -2.49 -6.87
C CYS A 29 31.10 -2.85 -5.54
N THR A 30 32.42 -2.67 -5.44
CA THR A 30 33.17 -2.92 -4.20
C THR A 30 33.15 -1.71 -3.25
N LEU A 31 33.13 -0.48 -3.76
CA LEU A 31 33.12 0.74 -2.94
C LEU A 31 31.74 1.07 -2.36
N ILE A 32 30.64 0.81 -3.08
CA ILE A 32 29.27 1.09 -2.62
C ILE A 32 28.97 0.49 -1.22
N PRO A 33 29.22 -0.81 -0.95
CA PRO A 33 28.92 -1.38 0.37
C PRO A 33 29.84 -0.84 1.48
N ILE A 34 31.07 -0.45 1.16
CA ILE A 34 32.01 0.16 2.12
C ILE A 34 31.50 1.54 2.53
N LEU A 35 31.10 2.35 1.55
CA LEU A 35 30.51 3.67 1.80
C LEU A 35 29.19 3.56 2.57
N TYR A 36 28.33 2.60 2.22
CA TYR A 36 27.08 2.34 2.93
C TYR A 36 27.33 1.98 4.41
N LYS A 37 28.32 1.14 4.70
CA LYS A 37 28.72 0.80 6.08
C LYS A 37 29.27 2.02 6.84
N GLN A 38 29.98 2.91 6.15
CA GLN A 38 30.65 4.06 6.76
C GLN A 38 29.71 5.26 6.98
N THR A 39 28.60 5.36 6.23
CA THR A 39 27.60 6.44 6.40
C THR A 39 26.36 6.04 7.20
N LEU A 40 26.05 4.75 7.33
CA LEU A 40 24.79 4.27 7.94
C LEU A 40 25.00 3.16 9.01
N LEU A 41 25.85 3.41 10.01
CA LEU A 41 25.76 2.79 11.35
C LEU A 41 26.25 3.82 12.39
N PRO A 42 25.37 4.27 13.31
CA PRO A 42 25.34 3.60 14.61
C PRO A 42 23.91 3.47 15.18
N ILE A 43 23.64 2.33 15.81
CA ILE A 43 22.95 2.10 17.09
C ILE A 43 22.65 0.60 17.10
N THR A 44 23.64 -0.19 17.54
CA THR A 44 23.34 -1.46 18.20
C THR A 44 23.65 -1.25 19.66
N SER A 45 22.58 -1.32 20.45
CA SER A 45 22.53 -1.29 21.88
C SER A 45 23.67 -2.12 22.50
N GLN A 46 24.36 -1.54 23.46
CA GLN A 46 25.23 -2.29 24.36
C GLN A 46 24.36 -3.28 25.16
N VAL A 47 24.35 -4.54 24.74
CA VAL A 47 24.05 -5.65 25.64
C VAL A 47 25.30 -5.83 26.49
N ASN A 48 25.32 -5.14 27.63
CA ASN A 48 26.38 -5.28 28.61
C ASN A 48 26.14 -6.58 29.38
N LYS A 49 26.86 -7.65 29.00
CA LYS A 49 27.03 -8.85 29.81
C LYS A 49 28.34 -8.69 30.58
N LYS A 50 28.26 -8.17 31.81
CA LYS A 50 29.34 -8.30 32.79
C LYS A 50 28.75 -8.73 34.13
N THR A 51 28.94 -10.01 34.41
CA THR A 51 28.81 -10.66 35.73
C THR A 51 29.70 -9.95 36.74
N ILE A 52 29.18 -9.62 37.93
CA ILE A 52 29.80 -9.87 39.25
C ILE A 52 28.68 -10.03 40.27
N ASP A 53 28.87 -11.04 41.10
CA ASP A 53 28.08 -11.51 42.24
C ASP A 53 27.91 -10.45 43.34
N ASP A 54 26.72 -10.40 43.94
CA ASP A 54 26.50 -10.51 45.40
C ASP A 54 25.11 -9.94 45.80
N GLU A 55 24.46 -10.66 46.71
CA GLU A 55 23.32 -10.26 47.54
C GLU A 55 21.92 -10.17 46.88
N ILE A 56 21.28 -11.34 46.71
CA ILE A 56 19.80 -11.45 46.72
C ILE A 56 19.41 -12.09 48.05
N ASP A 57 18.93 -11.25 48.96
CA ASP A 57 18.20 -11.68 50.14
C ASP A 57 16.77 -12.05 49.75
N ASN A 58 16.38 -13.28 50.06
CA ASN A 58 15.15 -13.92 49.66
C ASN A 58 14.27 -14.13 50.90
N PRO A 59 13.01 -13.68 50.89
CA PRO A 59 11.97 -14.33 51.68
C PRO A 59 10.94 -15.02 50.78
N LYS A 60 11.19 -16.32 50.60
CA LYS A 60 10.26 -17.48 50.64
C LYS A 60 8.77 -17.20 50.37
N PHE A 61 8.26 -17.80 49.29
CA PHE A 61 6.86 -18.18 49.16
C PHE A 61 6.69 -19.66 49.54
N PRO A 62 5.75 -20.03 50.43
CA PRO A 62 5.31 -21.41 50.57
C PRO A 62 4.30 -21.76 49.45
N GLU A 63 4.53 -22.90 48.80
CA GLU A 63 3.50 -23.63 48.05
C GLU A 63 2.32 -23.97 48.98
N HIS A 64 1.10 -24.09 48.43
CA HIS A 64 0.18 -25.20 48.71
C HIS A 64 -1.09 -25.12 47.83
N THR A 65 -1.19 -26.12 46.95
CA THR A 65 -2.35 -26.99 46.68
C THR A 65 -3.71 -26.43 46.20
N ALA A 66 -4.19 -27.09 45.14
CA ALA A 66 -5.50 -26.98 44.52
C ALA A 66 -6.67 -27.36 45.43
N ILE A 67 -7.76 -26.58 45.39
CA ILE A 67 -9.13 -27.04 45.64
C ILE A 67 -10.10 -26.27 44.70
N HIS A 68 -10.72 -27.01 43.79
CA HIS A 68 -11.99 -26.63 43.13
C HIS A 68 -13.15 -26.83 44.13
N ILE A 69 -14.11 -25.89 44.20
CA ILE A 69 -15.56 -26.04 44.46
C ILE A 69 -16.14 -24.61 44.40
N SER A 70 -16.77 -24.21 43.30
CA SER A 70 -18.22 -24.30 43.01
C SER A 70 -19.12 -23.48 43.95
N ASN A 71 -19.75 -22.47 43.33
CA ASN A 71 -21.09 -21.92 43.56
C ASN A 71 -21.46 -21.29 44.92
N LYS A 72 -21.99 -20.06 44.80
CA LYS A 72 -23.26 -19.55 45.36
C LYS A 72 -23.09 -18.22 46.12
N ILE A 73 -23.43 -17.15 45.39
CA ILE A 73 -24.32 -16.05 45.78
C ILE A 73 -24.24 -15.60 47.25
N ILE A 74 -23.86 -14.34 47.47
CA ILE A 74 -24.69 -13.34 48.18
C ILE A 74 -24.23 -11.92 47.83
N LYS A 75 -25.23 -11.13 47.40
CA LYS A 75 -25.22 -9.67 47.28
C LYS A 75 -24.62 -8.99 48.51
N ARG A 76 -23.72 -8.03 48.29
CA ARG A 76 -23.71 -6.79 49.08
C ARG A 76 -23.22 -5.63 48.22
N SER A 77 -24.18 -5.00 47.57
CA SER A 77 -24.09 -3.59 47.21
C SER A 77 -23.92 -2.76 48.48
N GLN A 78 -22.80 -2.05 48.59
CA GLN A 78 -22.65 -0.79 49.33
C GLN A 78 -21.31 -0.19 48.88
N THR A 79 -21.33 0.69 47.88
CA THR A 79 -21.13 2.14 48.08
C THR A 79 -19.82 2.46 48.82
N HIS A 80 -18.72 2.38 48.09
CA HIS A 80 -17.69 3.41 48.16
C HIS A 80 -17.69 4.13 46.82
N SER A 81 -18.12 5.39 46.85
CA SER A 81 -17.97 6.36 45.80
C SER A 81 -16.48 6.53 45.49
N LEU A 82 -15.96 5.73 44.55
CA LEU A 82 -14.68 6.01 43.93
C LEU A 82 -14.97 7.01 42.82
N ASP A 83 -14.56 8.26 43.04
CA ASP A 83 -14.53 9.34 42.06
C ASP A 83 -14.14 8.78 40.69
N THR A 84 -15.14 8.58 39.83
CA THR A 84 -14.94 8.19 38.45
C THR A 84 -14.35 9.41 37.77
N PHE A 85 -13.02 9.44 37.68
CA PHE A 85 -12.28 10.48 36.98
C PHE A 85 -12.66 10.40 35.50
N GLN A 86 -13.63 11.23 35.09
CA GLN A 86 -14.12 11.34 33.72
C GLN A 86 -13.26 12.37 32.99
N ILE A 87 -12.55 11.93 31.96
CA ILE A 87 -11.65 12.75 31.15
C ILE A 87 -12.24 12.91 29.75
N ASP A 88 -12.24 14.15 29.24
CA ASP A 88 -12.59 14.43 27.86
C ASP A 88 -11.35 14.35 26.94
N PRO A 89 -11.34 13.49 25.90
CA PRO A 89 -10.22 13.34 24.99
C PRO A 89 -9.91 14.60 24.15
N ASN A 90 -10.86 15.52 24.02
CA ASN A 90 -10.65 16.77 23.30
C ASN A 90 -9.95 17.83 24.16
N THR A 91 -9.91 17.66 25.49
CA THR A 91 -9.36 18.65 26.43
C THR A 91 -8.27 18.08 27.34
N MET A 92 -8.12 16.76 27.43
CA MET A 92 -7.19 16.10 28.36
C MET A 92 -5.75 16.60 28.28
N SER A 93 -5.14 16.76 29.45
CA SER A 93 -3.72 17.06 29.62
C SER A 93 -2.85 15.81 29.63
N ARG A 94 -1.54 15.98 29.43
CA ARG A 94 -0.57 14.87 29.49
C ARG A 94 -0.60 14.12 30.83
N LYS A 95 -0.78 14.85 31.93
CA LYS A 95 -0.84 14.28 33.28
C LYS A 95 -2.09 13.39 33.45
N GLU A 96 -3.22 13.84 32.93
CA GLU A 96 -4.48 13.10 32.97
C GLU A 96 -4.44 11.85 32.08
N ALA A 97 -3.86 11.96 30.89
CA ALA A 97 -3.65 10.83 29.99
C ALA A 97 -2.78 9.73 30.64
N ARG A 98 -1.70 10.10 31.31
CA ARG A 98 -0.87 9.14 32.07
C ARG A 98 -1.65 8.47 33.20
N LYS A 99 -2.50 9.23 33.91
CA LYS A 99 -3.31 8.72 35.04
C LYS A 99 -4.28 7.62 34.63
N ILE A 100 -4.85 7.69 33.42
CA ILE A 100 -5.71 6.63 32.87
C ILE A 100 -4.94 5.54 32.12
N GLY A 101 -3.60 5.64 32.04
CA GLY A 101 -2.76 4.62 31.45
C GLY A 101 -2.49 4.79 29.95
N ILE A 102 -2.72 5.98 29.39
CA ILE A 102 -2.31 6.31 28.01
C ILE A 102 -0.79 6.59 28.00
N PRO A 103 0.02 5.85 27.22
CA PRO A 103 1.45 6.12 27.09
C PRO A 103 1.74 7.49 26.45
N ASP A 104 2.86 8.11 26.79
CA ASP A 104 3.25 9.43 26.25
C ASP A 104 3.29 9.49 24.71
N LYS A 105 3.71 8.39 24.08
CA LYS A 105 3.73 8.28 22.62
C LYS A 105 2.32 8.40 22.02
N VAL A 106 1.32 7.77 22.66
CA VAL A 106 -0.07 7.82 22.24
C VAL A 106 -0.68 9.20 22.51
N PHE A 107 -0.35 9.81 23.65
CA PHE A 107 -0.75 11.19 23.95
C PHE A 107 -0.23 12.20 22.91
N ASN A 108 1.03 12.09 22.49
CA ASN A 108 1.59 12.96 21.45
C ASN A 108 0.86 12.82 20.11
N ILE A 109 0.34 11.62 19.81
CA ILE A 109 -0.46 11.38 18.61
C ILE A 109 -1.83 12.05 18.75
N LEU A 110 -2.50 11.88 19.91
CA LEU A 110 -3.76 12.57 20.23
C LEU A 110 -3.63 14.10 20.10
N GLU A 111 -2.54 14.67 20.61
CA GLU A 111 -2.25 16.11 20.51
C GLU A 111 -2.07 16.56 19.06
N LYS A 112 -1.37 15.78 18.22
CA LYS A 112 -1.27 16.05 16.78
C LYS A 112 -2.63 16.03 16.07
N PHE A 113 -3.52 15.11 16.44
CA PHE A 113 -4.89 15.07 15.90
C PHE A 113 -5.67 16.33 16.30
N ARG A 114 -5.59 16.74 17.57
CA ARG A 114 -6.23 17.97 18.09
C ARG A 114 -5.73 19.22 17.38
N ASN A 115 -4.41 19.36 17.21
CA ASN A 115 -3.79 20.51 16.52
C ASN A 115 -4.16 20.59 15.04
N LYS A 116 -4.54 19.47 14.42
CA LYS A 116 -5.06 19.42 13.04
C LYS A 116 -6.56 19.67 12.95
N GLY A 117 -7.23 20.01 14.05
CA GLY A 117 -8.67 20.29 14.10
C GLY A 117 -9.55 19.04 14.20
N ALA A 118 -8.99 17.86 14.46
CA ALA A 118 -9.79 16.67 14.70
C ALA A 118 -10.43 16.71 16.10
N THR A 119 -11.73 16.44 16.15
CA THR A 119 -12.51 16.35 17.40
C THR A 119 -13.05 14.94 17.55
N PHE A 120 -12.80 14.30 18.70
CA PHE A 120 -13.36 12.99 19.06
C PHE A 120 -14.83 13.18 19.45
N ARG A 121 -15.75 12.63 18.64
CA ARG A 121 -17.20 12.78 18.83
C ARG A 121 -17.83 11.54 19.46
N THR A 122 -17.22 10.38 19.23
CA THR A 122 -17.68 9.09 19.74
C THR A 122 -16.53 8.36 20.43
N GLU A 123 -16.84 7.45 21.35
CA GLU A 123 -15.81 6.63 22.01
C GLU A 123 -15.00 5.83 20.97
N GLN A 124 -15.65 5.37 19.90
CA GLN A 124 -15.07 4.62 18.80
C GLN A 124 -14.03 5.44 18.03
N ASP A 125 -14.08 6.77 18.03
CA ASP A 125 -13.07 7.60 17.37
C ASP A 125 -11.68 7.43 18.01
N LEU A 126 -11.61 7.03 19.29
CA LEU A 126 -10.34 6.74 19.96
C LEU A 126 -9.66 5.50 19.42
N LYS A 127 -10.41 4.50 18.90
CA LYS A 127 -9.82 3.31 18.28
C LYS A 127 -9.08 3.65 16.97
N LYS A 128 -9.35 4.81 16.36
CA LYS A 128 -8.68 5.28 15.14
C LYS A 128 -7.29 5.86 15.43
N VAL A 129 -6.97 6.12 16.69
CA VAL A 129 -5.69 6.69 17.11
C VAL A 129 -4.63 5.59 17.14
N TYR A 130 -3.58 5.78 16.35
CA TYR A 130 -2.47 4.83 16.29
C TYR A 130 -1.85 4.62 17.68
N GLY A 131 -1.79 3.37 18.14
CA GLY A 131 -1.30 2.98 19.46
C GLY A 131 -2.39 2.73 20.52
N ILE A 132 -3.66 3.03 20.23
CA ILE A 132 -4.80 2.57 21.06
C ILE A 132 -5.25 1.19 20.57
N ASN A 133 -4.67 0.14 21.14
CA ASN A 133 -5.09 -1.24 20.90
C ASN A 133 -6.35 -1.60 21.72
N GLU A 134 -6.96 -2.76 21.43
CA GLU A 134 -8.22 -3.17 22.07
C GLU A 134 -8.11 -3.34 23.59
N SER A 135 -6.97 -3.83 24.06
CA SER A 135 -6.68 -3.96 25.51
C SER A 135 -6.63 -2.60 26.21
N LEU A 136 -5.90 -1.65 25.63
CA LEU A 136 -5.78 -0.28 26.14
C LEU A 136 -7.12 0.44 26.08
N TYR A 137 -7.87 0.30 24.98
CA TYR A 137 -9.22 0.87 24.84
C TYR A 137 -10.16 0.39 25.95
N ASN A 138 -10.21 -0.92 26.19
CA ASN A 138 -11.08 -1.49 27.21
C ASN A 138 -10.73 -1.01 28.63
N LYS A 139 -9.45 -0.71 28.89
CA LYS A 139 -8.99 -0.14 30.15
C LYS A 139 -9.39 1.32 30.32
N ILE A 140 -9.29 2.12 29.27
CA ILE A 140 -9.54 3.57 29.35
C ILE A 140 -11.00 3.96 29.16
N LYS A 141 -11.85 3.13 28.51
CA LYS A 141 -13.24 3.49 28.20
C LYS A 141 -14.06 3.89 29.43
N VAL A 142 -13.79 3.30 30.58
CA VAL A 142 -14.50 3.56 31.84
C VAL A 142 -14.21 4.97 32.40
N HIS A 143 -13.12 5.59 31.94
CA HIS A 143 -12.63 6.89 32.39
C HIS A 143 -12.82 8.00 31.35
N ILE A 144 -13.40 7.70 30.19
CA ILE A 144 -13.53 8.66 29.09
C ILE A 144 -14.98 9.14 29.00
N LYS A 145 -15.16 10.46 28.93
CA LYS A 145 -16.46 11.08 28.67
C LYS A 145 -16.30 12.20 27.67
N ILE A 146 -16.94 12.05 26.53
CA ILE A 146 -16.99 13.08 25.50
C ILE A 146 -18.20 13.96 25.81
N PRO A 147 -18.04 15.29 26.00
CA PRO A 147 -19.17 16.17 26.23
C PRO A 147 -20.07 16.15 24.99
N GLU A 148 -21.34 15.82 25.21
CA GLU A 148 -22.36 15.84 24.17
C GLU A 148 -22.56 17.29 23.75
N LYS A 149 -21.92 17.70 22.65
CA LYS A 149 -22.12 19.04 22.12
C LYS A 149 -23.54 19.09 21.56
N THR A 150 -24.33 20.01 22.13
CA THR A 150 -25.73 20.27 21.77
C THR A 150 -25.95 20.18 20.27
N ILE A 151 -26.89 19.31 19.95
CA ILE A 151 -27.40 19.00 18.63
C ILE A 151 -27.93 20.31 18.03
N PHE A 152 -27.20 20.94 17.11
CA PHE A 152 -27.89 21.62 16.02
C PHE A 152 -28.70 20.54 15.32
N PRO A 153 -30.01 20.74 15.05
CA PRO A 153 -30.86 19.68 14.52
C PRO A 153 -30.25 19.16 13.22
N ASN A 154 -29.63 17.99 13.32
CA ASN A 154 -29.18 17.21 12.19
C ASN A 154 -30.44 16.47 11.72
N PRO A 155 -31.00 16.78 10.54
CA PRO A 155 -32.28 16.24 10.12
C PRO A 155 -32.14 14.81 9.58
N LYS A 156 -31.51 13.91 10.35
CA LYS A 156 -31.40 12.47 10.08
C LYS A 156 -31.34 11.66 11.38
N VAL A 157 -32.35 11.81 12.23
CA VAL A 157 -32.82 10.66 13.01
C VAL A 157 -33.62 9.82 12.03
N LYS A 158 -33.16 8.59 11.77
CA LYS A 158 -33.91 7.61 10.99
C LYS A 158 -35.13 7.21 11.82
N GLU A 159 -36.22 7.93 11.66
CA GLU A 159 -37.53 7.37 11.89
C GLU A 159 -37.79 6.34 10.80
N GLU A 160 -38.29 5.18 11.21
CA GLU A 160 -38.84 4.13 10.36
C GLU A 160 -40.06 4.68 9.64
N SER A 161 -39.82 5.46 8.61
CA SER A 161 -40.83 5.83 7.63
C SER A 161 -40.43 5.19 6.32
N ASN A 162 -41.46 4.67 5.68
CA ASN A 162 -41.49 3.90 4.45
C ASN A 162 -41.06 4.77 3.26
N TYR A 163 -39.84 5.30 3.31
CA TYR A 163 -39.22 5.97 2.18
C TYR A 163 -38.61 4.87 1.33
N ASN A 164 -39.20 4.66 0.16
CA ASN A 164 -38.43 4.22 -0.99
C ASN A 164 -37.17 5.09 -1.01
N ALA A 165 -36.05 4.53 -0.55
CA ALA A 165 -34.76 5.17 -0.64
C ALA A 165 -34.57 5.36 -2.14
N ILE A 166 -34.82 6.57 -2.64
CA ILE A 166 -34.28 7.03 -3.89
C ILE A 166 -32.78 6.91 -3.64
N GLN A 167 -32.23 5.77 -4.05
CA GLN A 167 -30.82 5.49 -3.98
C GLN A 167 -30.19 6.68 -4.69
N LYS A 168 -29.45 7.50 -3.93
CA LYS A 168 -28.70 8.60 -4.52
C LYS A 168 -27.96 7.98 -5.70
N PRO A 169 -28.24 8.40 -6.95
CA PRO A 169 -27.81 7.65 -8.11
C PRO A 169 -26.31 7.43 -7.95
N GLN A 170 -25.90 6.17 -7.88
CA GLN A 170 -24.49 5.86 -7.92
C GLN A 170 -24.05 6.35 -9.29
N ILE A 171 -23.33 7.47 -9.30
CA ILE A 171 -22.74 7.99 -10.52
C ILE A 171 -21.70 6.94 -10.89
N LEU A 172 -22.07 6.10 -11.84
CA LEU A 172 -21.17 5.14 -12.47
C LEU A 172 -20.33 5.93 -13.45
N LEU A 173 -19.04 6.00 -13.17
CA LEU A 173 -18.06 6.64 -14.03
C LEU A 173 -17.58 5.61 -15.05
N ASP A 174 -17.86 5.86 -16.33
CA ASP A 174 -17.29 5.06 -17.40
C ASP A 174 -15.82 5.44 -17.61
N ILE A 175 -14.94 4.47 -17.36
CA ILE A 175 -13.48 4.67 -17.33
C ILE A 175 -12.88 4.96 -18.71
N ASN A 176 -13.60 4.67 -19.79
CA ASN A 176 -13.16 4.94 -21.16
C ASN A 176 -13.57 6.31 -21.70
N SER A 177 -14.62 6.91 -21.14
CA SER A 177 -15.11 8.25 -21.49
C SER A 177 -14.86 9.33 -20.43
N ALA A 178 -14.38 8.93 -19.24
CA ALA A 178 -14.08 9.84 -18.14
C ALA A 178 -13.06 10.92 -18.50
N SER A 179 -13.38 12.17 -18.15
CA SER A 179 -12.45 13.30 -18.19
C SER A 179 -11.52 13.32 -16.98
N LEU A 180 -10.49 14.18 -17.00
CA LEU A 180 -9.59 14.37 -15.87
C LEU A 180 -10.36 14.87 -14.63
N GLU A 181 -11.31 15.76 -14.84
CA GLU A 181 -12.18 16.32 -13.82
C GLU A 181 -13.08 15.24 -13.20
N ASP A 182 -13.49 14.24 -13.97
CA ASP A 182 -14.29 13.14 -13.44
C ASP A 182 -13.46 12.21 -12.56
N TRP A 183 -12.20 11.98 -12.91
CA TRP A 183 -11.26 11.24 -12.07
C TRP A 183 -10.96 11.99 -10.76
N ASP A 184 -10.78 13.31 -10.81
CA ASP A 184 -10.49 14.13 -9.62
C ASP A 184 -11.64 14.17 -8.60
N LYS A 185 -12.89 13.94 -9.05
CA LYS A 185 -14.06 13.80 -8.16
C LYS A 185 -14.01 12.54 -7.30
N LEU A 186 -13.21 11.52 -7.68
CA LEU A 186 -13.13 10.27 -6.93
C LEU A 186 -12.16 10.39 -5.76
N HIS A 187 -12.64 10.03 -4.56
CA HIS A 187 -11.83 10.13 -3.35
C HIS A 187 -10.55 9.29 -3.45
N GLY A 188 -9.40 9.96 -3.32
CA GLY A 188 -8.08 9.32 -3.40
C GLY A 188 -7.45 9.37 -4.80
N ILE A 189 -8.16 9.89 -5.80
CA ILE A 189 -7.61 10.20 -7.12
C ILE A 189 -7.55 11.71 -7.23
N GLY A 190 -6.35 12.27 -7.18
CA GLY A 190 -6.14 13.68 -7.53
C GLY A 190 -5.70 13.81 -8.99
N ILE A 191 -5.66 15.04 -9.50
CA ILE A 191 -5.15 15.43 -10.83
C ILE A 191 -4.00 14.56 -11.34
N LYS A 192 -2.90 14.44 -10.57
CA LYS A 192 -1.71 13.65 -11.01
C LYS A 192 -1.98 12.17 -11.24
N LEU A 193 -2.86 11.55 -10.44
CA LEU A 193 -3.25 10.16 -10.65
C LEU A 193 -4.22 10.05 -11.82
N GLY A 194 -5.17 10.99 -11.94
CA GLY A 194 -6.06 11.08 -13.09
C GLY A 194 -5.30 11.17 -14.42
N GLU A 195 -4.27 12.02 -14.50
CA GLU A 195 -3.39 12.13 -15.67
C GLU A 195 -2.71 10.80 -16.03
N ARG A 196 -2.25 10.05 -15.03
CA ARG A 196 -1.64 8.73 -15.26
C ARG A 196 -2.64 7.70 -15.74
N ILE A 197 -3.86 7.71 -15.18
CA ILE A 197 -4.96 6.84 -15.61
C ILE A 197 -5.29 7.15 -17.07
N LEU A 198 -5.44 8.42 -17.43
CA LEU A 198 -5.71 8.83 -18.80
C LEU A 198 -4.58 8.43 -19.74
N LYS A 199 -3.31 8.69 -19.38
CA LYS A 199 -2.16 8.28 -20.20
C LYS A 199 -2.15 6.76 -20.43
N PHE A 200 -2.38 5.98 -19.38
CA PHE A 200 -2.42 4.53 -19.48
C PHE A 200 -3.58 4.03 -20.33
N LYS A 201 -4.77 4.65 -20.20
CA LYS A 201 -5.95 4.40 -21.05
C LYS A 201 -5.63 4.63 -22.53
N GLU A 202 -5.00 5.76 -22.86
CA GLU A 202 -4.65 6.09 -24.26
C GLU A 202 -3.63 5.08 -24.83
N SER A 203 -2.60 4.70 -24.06
CA SER A 203 -1.62 3.70 -24.47
C SER A 203 -2.22 2.29 -24.66
N LEU A 204 -3.23 1.92 -23.87
CA LEU A 204 -3.98 0.66 -24.06
C LEU A 204 -4.93 0.71 -25.27
N GLY A 205 -5.45 1.88 -25.62
CA GLY A 205 -6.58 2.02 -26.54
C GLY A 205 -7.96 1.90 -25.88
N GLY A 206 -8.01 2.18 -24.57
CA GLY A 206 -9.16 2.01 -23.69
C GLY A 206 -8.96 0.83 -22.75
N PHE A 207 -9.58 0.88 -21.58
CA PHE A 207 -9.66 -0.27 -20.68
C PHE A 207 -10.68 -1.29 -21.21
N TYR A 208 -10.36 -2.57 -21.09
CA TYR A 208 -11.27 -3.69 -21.33
C TYR A 208 -11.98 -4.12 -20.04
N ASP A 209 -11.29 -4.00 -18.90
CA ASP A 209 -11.82 -4.33 -17.58
C ASP A 209 -11.44 -3.27 -16.54
N THR A 210 -12.37 -2.99 -15.62
CA THR A 210 -12.14 -2.02 -14.52
C THR A 210 -10.92 -2.37 -13.65
N SER A 211 -10.58 -3.65 -13.50
CA SER A 211 -9.43 -4.11 -12.73
C SER A 211 -8.09 -3.68 -13.29
N GLN A 212 -8.00 -3.36 -14.59
CA GLN A 212 -6.76 -2.86 -15.21
C GLN A 212 -6.32 -1.51 -14.65
N ILE A 213 -7.23 -0.76 -14.00
CA ILE A 213 -6.87 0.48 -13.30
C ILE A 213 -5.84 0.23 -12.20
N ARG A 214 -5.83 -0.98 -11.60
CA ARG A 214 -4.83 -1.38 -10.59
C ARG A 214 -3.41 -1.44 -11.17
N GLU A 215 -3.27 -1.54 -12.49
CA GLU A 215 -1.98 -1.61 -13.16
C GLU A 215 -1.39 -0.20 -13.40
N VAL A 216 -2.17 0.86 -13.15
CA VAL A 216 -1.70 2.25 -13.28
C VAL A 216 -0.64 2.55 -12.24
N PHE A 217 0.51 3.05 -12.70
CA PHE A 217 1.65 3.33 -11.85
C PHE A 217 1.33 4.33 -10.72
N GLY A 218 1.62 3.91 -9.49
CA GLY A 218 1.47 4.74 -8.30
C GLY A 218 0.02 4.85 -7.81
N LEU A 219 -0.90 4.03 -8.31
CA LEU A 219 -2.24 3.88 -7.72
C LEU A 219 -2.17 2.86 -6.57
N PRO A 220 -2.45 3.25 -5.31
CA PRO A 220 -2.55 2.29 -4.21
C PRO A 220 -3.74 1.36 -4.40
N ASP A 221 -3.59 0.08 -4.03
CA ASP A 221 -4.69 -0.89 -4.12
C ASP A 221 -5.91 -0.44 -3.30
N SER A 222 -5.68 0.12 -2.12
CA SER A 222 -6.75 0.67 -1.26
C SER A 222 -7.57 1.76 -1.95
N THR A 223 -6.92 2.62 -2.74
CA THR A 223 -7.61 3.64 -3.55
C THR A 223 -8.49 2.97 -4.59
N TYR A 224 -7.97 1.97 -5.32
CA TYR A 224 -8.78 1.20 -6.27
C TYR A 224 -9.99 0.52 -5.59
N GLN A 225 -9.79 -0.11 -4.42
CA GLN A 225 -10.89 -0.76 -3.71
C GLN A 225 -12.00 0.21 -3.31
N ASN A 226 -11.67 1.47 -3.02
CA ASN A 226 -12.64 2.49 -2.66
C ASN A 226 -13.48 2.94 -3.86
N ILE A 227 -12.87 3.05 -5.04
CA ILE A 227 -13.52 3.57 -6.24
C ILE A 227 -14.21 2.49 -7.09
N ARG A 228 -13.80 1.21 -6.99
CA ARG A 228 -14.19 0.15 -7.94
C ARG A 228 -15.70 -0.02 -8.14
N LYS A 229 -16.50 0.26 -7.10
CA LYS A 229 -17.97 0.15 -7.15
C LYS A 229 -18.62 1.26 -7.97
N ASN A 230 -17.89 2.34 -8.22
CA ASN A 230 -18.32 3.50 -8.97
C ASN A 230 -17.81 3.50 -10.41
N LEU A 231 -17.16 2.42 -10.86
CA LEU A 231 -16.57 2.35 -12.18
C LEU A 231 -17.37 1.41 -13.09
N THR A 232 -17.57 1.83 -14.33
CA THR A 232 -18.04 0.99 -15.43
C THR A 232 -17.01 0.98 -16.54
N CYS A 233 -16.99 -0.09 -17.33
CA CYS A 233 -16.11 -0.23 -18.47
C CYS A 233 -16.95 -0.40 -19.73
N ASN A 234 -16.98 0.63 -20.58
CA ASN A 234 -17.52 0.51 -21.92
C ASN A 234 -16.48 -0.06 -22.89
N LYS A 235 -16.84 -0.18 -24.16
CA LYS A 235 -15.99 -0.74 -25.21
C LYS A 235 -14.69 0.04 -25.37
N ILE A 236 -13.58 -0.68 -25.59
CA ILE A 236 -12.31 -0.10 -26.05
C ILE A 236 -12.50 0.70 -27.35
N PHE A 237 -11.72 1.74 -27.54
CA PHE A 237 -11.87 2.66 -28.68
C PHE A 237 -10.76 2.53 -29.72
N LYS A 238 -9.62 1.91 -29.39
CA LYS A 238 -8.51 1.69 -30.32
C LYS A 238 -7.99 0.26 -30.19
N LYS A 239 -7.79 -0.39 -31.34
CA LYS A 239 -7.09 -1.67 -31.46
C LYS A 239 -5.73 -1.45 -32.13
N LEU A 240 -4.81 -2.36 -31.86
CA LEU A 240 -3.47 -2.40 -32.41
C LEU A 240 -3.44 -3.40 -33.58
N ASN A 241 -3.22 -2.90 -34.79
CA ASN A 241 -3.12 -3.74 -35.97
C ASN A 241 -1.73 -4.37 -36.05
N ILE A 242 -1.63 -5.66 -35.76
CA ILE A 242 -0.34 -6.36 -35.63
C ILE A 242 0.43 -6.43 -36.97
N ASN A 243 -0.30 -6.37 -38.08
CA ASN A 243 0.26 -6.54 -39.42
C ASN A 243 0.72 -5.24 -40.06
N SER A 244 0.14 -4.10 -39.69
CA SER A 244 0.57 -2.80 -40.21
C SER A 244 1.46 -2.02 -39.25
N SER A 245 1.37 -2.27 -37.93
CA SER A 245 2.08 -1.44 -36.95
C SER A 245 3.59 -1.55 -37.07
N ASP A 246 4.29 -0.45 -36.85
CA ASP A 246 5.74 -0.40 -36.79
C ASP A 246 6.30 -0.74 -35.39
N LEU A 247 7.62 -0.68 -35.23
CA LEU A 247 8.25 -1.05 -33.96
C LEU A 247 7.85 -0.12 -32.82
N ASP A 248 7.76 1.18 -33.08
CA ASP A 248 7.48 2.19 -32.07
C ASP A 248 6.00 2.10 -31.64
N GLU A 249 5.08 1.97 -32.60
CA GLU A 249 3.65 1.78 -32.36
C GLU A 249 3.35 0.52 -31.54
N LEU A 250 4.06 -0.59 -31.82
CA LEU A 250 3.93 -1.81 -31.02
C LEU A 250 4.38 -1.58 -29.57
N GLN A 251 5.46 -0.82 -29.36
CA GLN A 251 6.03 -0.56 -28.03
C GLN A 251 5.24 0.46 -27.20
N GLU A 252 4.42 1.29 -27.83
CA GLU A 252 3.49 2.16 -27.11
C GLU A 252 2.48 1.37 -26.28
N HIS A 253 2.16 0.14 -26.70
CA HIS A 253 1.18 -0.69 -26.01
C HIS A 253 1.76 -1.27 -24.69
N PRO A 254 1.14 -1.04 -23.51
CA PRO A 254 1.71 -1.42 -22.21
C PRO A 254 2.01 -2.90 -22.01
N TYR A 255 1.36 -3.78 -22.77
CA TYR A 255 1.57 -5.23 -22.71
C TYR A 255 2.60 -5.75 -23.72
N ILE A 256 3.21 -4.89 -24.55
CA ILE A 256 4.19 -5.29 -25.55
C ILE A 256 5.55 -4.70 -25.19
N THR A 257 6.49 -5.57 -24.83
CA THR A 257 7.88 -5.18 -24.59
C THR A 257 8.64 -5.03 -25.91
N ASP A 258 9.76 -4.31 -25.91
CA ASP A 258 10.66 -4.17 -27.08
C ASP A 258 11.04 -5.52 -27.71
N ARG A 259 11.34 -6.53 -26.87
CA ARG A 259 11.66 -7.89 -27.35
C ARG A 259 10.47 -8.55 -28.04
N GLN A 260 9.28 -8.40 -27.48
CA GLN A 260 8.05 -8.93 -28.07
C GLN A 260 7.70 -8.21 -29.38
N ALA A 261 7.84 -6.88 -29.44
CA ALA A 261 7.61 -6.10 -30.65
C ALA A 261 8.56 -6.54 -31.79
N LYS A 262 9.87 -6.67 -31.50
CA LYS A 262 10.85 -7.20 -32.47
C LYS A 262 10.51 -8.61 -32.93
N PHE A 263 10.10 -9.47 -32.00
CA PHE A 263 9.67 -10.82 -32.33
C PHE A 263 8.47 -10.81 -33.28
N ILE A 264 7.44 -10.00 -32.99
CA ILE A 264 6.24 -9.85 -33.83
C ILE A 264 6.62 -9.41 -35.25
N ILE A 265 7.49 -8.42 -35.38
CA ILE A 265 7.94 -7.91 -36.69
C ILE A 265 8.69 -8.98 -37.48
N GLU A 266 9.62 -9.70 -36.85
CA GLU A 266 10.35 -10.77 -37.52
C GLU A 266 9.44 -11.95 -37.89
N TYR A 267 8.53 -12.32 -37.01
CA TYR A 267 7.55 -13.38 -37.27
C TYR A 267 6.64 -13.01 -38.45
N ARG A 268 6.14 -11.75 -38.49
CA ARG A 268 5.38 -11.20 -39.63
C ARG A 268 6.20 -11.25 -40.93
N ARG A 269 7.48 -10.86 -40.88
CA ARG A 269 8.37 -10.86 -42.06
C ARG A 269 8.60 -12.28 -42.61
N GLN A 270 8.68 -13.28 -41.74
CA GLN A 270 8.92 -14.68 -42.14
C GLN A 270 7.66 -15.36 -42.70
N ASN A 271 6.48 -15.02 -42.18
CA ASN A 271 5.22 -15.67 -42.52
C ASN A 271 4.31 -14.82 -43.42
N ASN A 272 4.82 -13.70 -43.93
CA ASN A 272 4.12 -12.63 -44.67
C ASN A 272 3.04 -11.87 -43.87
N ARG A 273 2.17 -12.57 -43.14
CA ARG A 273 1.12 -11.99 -42.29
C ARG A 273 0.84 -12.88 -41.08
N ILE A 274 0.40 -12.27 -39.99
CA ILE A 274 -0.16 -12.97 -38.83
C ILE A 274 -1.68 -13.04 -39.02
N HIS A 275 -2.25 -14.23 -39.20
CA HIS A 275 -3.67 -14.38 -39.52
C HIS A 275 -4.58 -14.30 -38.30
N ASP A 276 -4.11 -14.82 -37.17
CA ASP A 276 -4.90 -14.93 -35.96
C ASP A 276 -4.01 -15.03 -34.71
N LEU A 277 -4.65 -15.03 -33.55
CA LEU A 277 -3.99 -15.21 -32.26
C LEU A 277 -3.33 -16.60 -32.15
N GLN A 278 -3.88 -17.60 -32.83
CA GLN A 278 -3.42 -18.99 -32.75
C GLN A 278 -2.01 -19.14 -33.37
N SER A 279 -1.76 -18.45 -34.48
CA SER A 279 -0.45 -18.38 -35.14
C SER A 279 0.65 -17.93 -34.16
N LEU A 280 0.35 -16.95 -33.30
CA LEU A 280 1.26 -16.48 -32.26
C LEU A 280 1.39 -17.47 -31.10
N LYS A 281 0.31 -18.17 -30.73
CA LYS A 281 0.33 -19.20 -29.68
C LYS A 281 1.25 -20.37 -30.04
N GLU A 282 1.22 -20.81 -31.29
CA GLU A 282 2.03 -21.93 -31.79
C GLU A 282 3.54 -21.67 -31.71
N THR A 283 3.96 -20.41 -31.64
CA THR A 283 5.38 -20.06 -31.47
C THR A 283 5.93 -20.45 -30.10
N ASN A 284 5.07 -20.67 -29.09
CA ASN A 284 5.43 -20.84 -27.68
C ASN A 284 6.33 -19.73 -27.11
N TYR A 285 6.42 -18.57 -27.77
CA TYR A 285 7.23 -17.43 -27.32
C TYR A 285 6.54 -16.63 -26.21
N PHE A 286 5.22 -16.51 -26.28
CA PHE A 286 4.40 -15.73 -25.36
C PHE A 286 3.73 -16.62 -24.31
N SER A 287 3.51 -16.08 -23.11
CA SER A 287 2.79 -16.77 -22.04
C SER A 287 1.27 -16.70 -22.22
N GLU A 288 0.53 -17.64 -21.64
CA GLU A 288 -0.94 -17.61 -21.68
C GLU A 288 -1.51 -16.32 -21.03
N SER A 289 -0.93 -15.89 -19.91
CA SER A 289 -1.31 -14.63 -19.25
C SER A 289 -1.11 -13.41 -20.15
N TRP A 290 -0.10 -13.43 -21.04
CA TRP A 290 0.07 -12.36 -22.02
C TRP A 290 -1.08 -12.36 -23.04
N PHE A 291 -1.48 -13.54 -23.54
CA PHE A 291 -2.61 -13.69 -24.47
C PHE A 291 -3.94 -13.24 -23.85
N GLU A 292 -4.20 -13.62 -22.60
CA GLU A 292 -5.39 -13.18 -21.86
C GLU A 292 -5.50 -11.66 -21.82
N LYS A 293 -4.37 -10.97 -21.58
CA LYS A 293 -4.33 -9.51 -21.48
C LYS A 293 -4.39 -8.80 -22.83
N ILE A 294 -3.64 -9.27 -23.83
CA ILE A 294 -3.47 -8.55 -25.10
C ILE A 294 -4.59 -8.83 -26.10
N SER A 295 -5.25 -9.99 -26.03
CA SER A 295 -6.22 -10.43 -27.04
C SER A 295 -7.36 -9.44 -27.34
N PRO A 296 -7.91 -8.67 -26.38
CA PRO A 296 -8.95 -7.70 -26.70
C PRO A 296 -8.46 -6.56 -27.60
N TYR A 297 -7.15 -6.27 -27.55
CA TYR A 297 -6.51 -5.12 -28.17
C TYR A 297 -5.96 -5.40 -29.56
N LEU A 298 -5.81 -6.66 -29.96
CA LEU A 298 -5.23 -6.99 -31.26
C LEU A 298 -6.25 -6.97 -32.39
N GLU A 299 -5.77 -6.53 -33.55
CA GLU A 299 -6.42 -6.64 -34.86
C GLU A 299 -5.44 -7.33 -35.83
N PHE A 300 -5.96 -8.28 -36.61
CA PHE A 300 -5.19 -9.16 -37.50
C PHE A 300 -5.44 -8.86 -38.97
#